data_AF-A0A938VQL6-F1
#
_entry.id   AF-A0A938VQL6-F1
#
_cell.length_a   1.000
_cell.length_b   1.000
_cell.length_c   1.000
_cell.angle_alpha   90.00
_cell.angle_beta   90.00
_cell.angle_gamma   90.00
#
_symmetry.space_group_name_H-M   'P 1'
#
loop_
_entity.id
_entity.type
_entity.pdbx_description
1 polymer ?
#
loop_
_entity_poly.entity_id
_entity_poly.type
_entity_poly.pdbx_seq_one_letter_code
_entity_poly.pdbx_strand_id
1 'polypeptide(L)'
;MPERVRPSAGGPPDAAYVASLEQALPAEFGARNALIERLRRLRYMEEPVAIPEAYRAIAPEVRTPLAPEQVKRVVGSLTANEPLITVPPPDASEAARRAAGRREQWTKAALRRMEDEAARDVFGMFVDALVSDGAGVMKLVYVPDRWAAYPRRDQRPDEPDEAFNSRATLFKKAATFPLAWPGVTWTC
;
A
#
# COMPACT_ATOMS: atom_id res chain seq x y z
N MET A 1 -24.03 17.67 12.95
CA MET A 1 -23.15 17.07 11.92
C MET A 1 -23.46 17.76 10.60
N PRO A 2 -22.47 18.26 9.86
CA PRO A 2 -22.71 18.84 8.55
C PRO A 2 -23.34 17.80 7.61
N GLU A 3 -24.23 18.26 6.74
CA GLU A 3 -24.91 17.42 5.76
C GLU A 3 -23.87 16.83 4.81
N ARG A 4 -23.78 15.49 4.74
CA ARG A 4 -22.83 14.81 3.85
C ARG A 4 -23.28 15.02 2.41
N VAL A 5 -22.53 15.83 1.67
CA VAL A 5 -22.61 15.87 0.21
C VAL A 5 -22.46 14.43 -0.29
N ARG A 6 -23.38 13.97 -1.14
CA ARG A 6 -23.27 12.64 -1.74
C ARG A 6 -22.58 12.76 -3.10
N PRO A 7 -21.75 11.79 -3.49
CA PRO A 7 -21.24 11.77 -4.85
C PRO A 7 -22.41 11.68 -5.85
N SER A 8 -22.26 12.32 -7.01
CA SER A 8 -23.22 12.21 -8.12
C SER A 8 -23.40 10.74 -8.48
N ALA A 9 -24.65 10.28 -8.60
CA ALA A 9 -24.95 8.89 -8.89
C ALA A 9 -24.40 8.48 -10.28
N GLY A 10 -23.38 7.62 -10.30
CA GLY A 10 -22.93 6.90 -11.50
C GLY A 10 -21.64 7.38 -12.18
N GLY A 11 -20.92 8.37 -11.62
CA GLY A 11 -19.65 8.87 -12.16
C GLY A 11 -18.53 8.94 -11.13
N PRO A 12 -17.26 9.18 -11.55
CA PRO A 12 -16.20 9.53 -10.60
C PRO A 12 -16.63 10.77 -9.79
N PRO A 13 -16.23 10.87 -8.51
CA PRO A 13 -16.57 12.02 -7.68
C PRO A 13 -16.16 13.32 -8.37
N ASP A 14 -17.07 14.29 -8.41
CA ASP A 14 -16.78 15.60 -8.99
C ASP A 14 -15.80 16.39 -8.11
N ALA A 15 -15.14 17.39 -8.72
CA ALA A 15 -14.14 18.19 -8.02
C ALA A 15 -14.71 18.97 -6.82
N ALA A 16 -15.99 19.37 -6.89
CA ALA A 16 -16.64 20.10 -5.79
C ALA A 16 -16.85 19.19 -4.57
N TYR A 17 -17.21 17.93 -4.78
CA TYR A 17 -17.33 16.93 -3.74
C TYR A 17 -15.97 16.63 -3.12
N VAL A 18 -14.91 16.44 -3.92
CA VAL A 18 -13.55 16.24 -3.37
C VAL A 18 -13.13 17.44 -2.52
N ALA A 19 -13.32 18.67 -3.02
CA ALA A 19 -13.01 19.88 -2.26
C ALA A 19 -13.84 19.98 -0.96
N SER A 20 -15.09 19.52 -0.97
CA SER A 20 -15.93 19.49 0.24
C SER A 20 -15.38 18.51 1.29
N LEU A 21 -14.85 17.35 0.85
CA LEU A 21 -14.21 16.38 1.75
C LEU A 21 -12.90 16.94 2.31
N GLU A 22 -12.08 17.59 1.48
CA GLU A 22 -10.83 18.22 1.93
C GLU A 22 -11.07 19.27 3.02
N GLN A 23 -12.19 19.98 2.99
CA GLN A 23 -12.56 20.94 4.03
C GLN A 23 -13.17 20.28 5.28
N ALA A 24 -14.03 19.27 5.10
CA ALA A 24 -14.78 18.68 6.20
C ALA A 24 -13.96 17.66 7.02
N LEU A 25 -13.14 16.84 6.36
CA LEU A 25 -12.44 15.72 6.99
C LEU A 25 -11.37 16.14 8.01
N PRO A 26 -10.59 17.22 7.83
CA PRO A 26 -9.65 17.67 8.85
C PRO A 26 -10.33 18.07 10.16
N ALA A 27 -11.51 18.71 10.09
CA ALA A 27 -12.28 19.06 11.27
C ALA A 27 -12.91 17.83 11.94
N GLU A 28 -13.45 16.90 11.14
CA GLU A 28 -14.05 15.66 11.65
C GLU A 28 -13.02 14.75 12.33
N PHE A 29 -11.81 14.63 11.77
CA PHE A 29 -10.77 13.72 12.24
C PHE A 29 -9.62 14.41 13.00
N GLY A 30 -9.73 15.70 13.31
CA GLY A 30 -8.65 16.47 13.93
C GLY A 30 -8.12 15.88 15.23
N ALA A 31 -9.00 15.37 16.11
CA ALA A 31 -8.59 14.73 17.35
C ALA A 31 -7.77 13.44 17.12
N ARG A 32 -8.17 12.62 16.14
CA ARG A 32 -7.42 11.41 15.74
C ARG A 32 -6.06 11.80 15.17
N ASN A 33 -6.02 12.78 14.26
CA ASN A 33 -4.79 13.22 13.63
C ASN A 33 -3.80 13.78 14.67
N ALA A 34 -4.27 14.57 15.63
CA ALA A 34 -3.44 15.07 16.74
C ALA A 34 -2.86 13.94 17.61
N LEU A 35 -3.63 12.88 17.85
CA LEU A 35 -3.14 11.70 18.57
C LEU A 35 -2.06 10.96 17.76
N ILE A 36 -2.28 10.74 16.46
CA ILE A 36 -1.30 10.11 15.56
C ILE A 36 0.02 10.90 15.58
N GLU A 37 -0.04 12.22 15.44
CA GLU A 37 1.15 13.07 15.49
C GLU A 37 1.87 12.97 16.84
N ARG A 38 1.13 12.88 17.95
CA ARG A 38 1.74 12.63 19.26
C ARG A 38 2.44 11.27 19.33
N LEU A 39 1.81 10.21 18.82
CA LEU A 39 2.42 8.87 18.79
C LEU A 39 3.67 8.84 17.91
N ARG A 40 3.69 9.57 16.79
CA ARG A 40 4.87 9.74 15.95
C ARG A 40 6.00 10.43 16.70
N ARG A 41 5.73 11.52 17.44
CA ARG A 41 6.75 12.17 18.28
C ARG A 41 7.32 11.21 19.33
N LEU A 42 6.49 10.41 19.98
CA LEU A 42 6.96 9.38 20.92
C LEU A 42 7.83 8.32 20.23
N ARG A 43 7.41 7.87 19.03
CA ARG A 43 8.13 6.89 18.22
C ARG A 43 9.50 7.42 17.77
N TYR A 44 9.59 8.69 17.38
CA TYR A 44 10.84 9.35 16.97
C TYR A 44 11.64 9.91 18.14
N MET A 45 11.24 9.62 19.38
CA MET A 45 11.90 10.06 20.61
C MET A 45 11.99 11.60 20.74
N GLU A 46 11.01 12.31 20.21
CA GLU A 46 10.93 13.77 20.28
C GLU A 46 10.27 14.25 21.58
N GLU A 47 9.45 13.40 22.24
CA GLU A 47 8.78 13.73 23.50
C GLU A 47 9.54 13.08 24.69
N PRO A 48 10.09 13.86 25.63
CA PRO A 48 10.78 13.33 26.80
C PRO A 48 9.82 12.73 27.82
N VAL A 49 10.33 11.83 28.66
CA VAL A 49 9.55 11.24 29.75
C VAL A 49 9.29 12.29 30.82
N ALA A 50 8.05 12.37 31.30
CA ALA A 50 7.69 13.29 32.38
C ALA A 50 8.42 12.91 33.68
N ILE A 51 9.35 13.77 34.10
CA ILE A 51 10.07 13.62 35.37
C ILE A 51 9.22 14.25 36.48
N PRO A 52 8.92 13.52 37.57
CA PRO A 52 8.22 14.08 38.72
C PRO A 52 8.94 15.31 39.28
N GLU A 53 8.18 16.29 39.76
CA GLU A 53 8.73 17.60 40.16
C GLU A 53 9.86 17.51 41.19
N ALA A 54 9.73 16.61 42.17
CA ALA A 54 10.74 16.35 43.20
C ALA A 54 12.13 15.98 42.64
N TYR A 55 12.21 15.47 41.41
CA TYR A 55 13.45 15.02 40.77
C TYR A 55 13.90 15.91 39.60
N ARG A 56 13.12 16.93 39.21
CA ARG A 56 13.39 17.74 38.00
C ARG A 56 14.70 18.54 38.08
N ALA A 57 15.13 18.91 39.30
CA ALA A 57 16.38 19.65 39.51
C ALA A 57 17.65 18.78 39.40
N ILE A 58 17.51 17.46 39.50
CA ILE A 58 18.65 16.52 39.59
C ILE A 58 18.68 15.49 38.47
N ALA A 59 17.55 15.20 37.83
CA ALA A 59 17.47 14.22 36.77
C ALA A 59 17.64 14.90 35.39
N PRO A 60 18.54 14.38 34.53
CA PRO A 60 18.64 14.84 33.15
C PRO A 60 17.38 14.46 32.35
N GLU A 61 17.13 15.14 31.24
CA GLU A 61 16.05 14.78 30.32
C GLU A 61 16.29 13.36 29.76
N VAL A 62 15.34 12.46 29.99
CA VAL A 62 15.41 11.06 29.53
C VAL A 62 14.37 10.83 28.43
N ARG A 63 14.80 10.17 27.35
CA ARG A 63 13.93 9.67 26.28
C ARG A 63 13.97 8.15 26.29
N THR A 64 12.81 7.53 26.11
CA THR A 64 12.67 6.07 26.14
C THR A 64 12.57 5.50 24.73
N PRO A 65 13.40 4.51 24.35
CA PRO A 65 13.30 3.83 23.05
C PRO A 65 12.21 2.75 23.03
N LEU A 66 11.40 2.61 24.09
CA LEU A 66 10.43 1.53 24.20
C LEU A 66 9.41 1.52 23.05
N ALA A 67 8.86 2.69 22.69
CA ALA A 67 7.88 2.81 21.62
C ALA A 67 8.43 2.36 20.24
N PRO A 68 9.57 2.91 19.74
CA PRO A 68 10.12 2.45 18.46
C PRO A 68 10.55 0.98 18.47
N GLU A 69 11.02 0.44 19.59
CA GLU A 69 11.37 -0.98 19.71
C GLU A 69 10.15 -1.89 19.62
N GLN A 70 9.06 -1.54 20.33
CA GLN A 70 7.81 -2.29 20.28
C GLN A 70 7.21 -2.29 18.88
N VAL A 71 7.14 -1.13 18.23
CA VAL A 71 6.64 -1.01 16.84
C VAL A 71 7.48 -1.87 15.90
N LYS A 72 8.82 -1.77 15.94
CA LYS A 72 9.70 -2.57 15.09
C LYS A 72 9.50 -4.08 15.29
N ARG A 73 9.33 -4.53 16.54
CA ARG A 73 9.10 -5.96 16.84
C ARG A 73 7.76 -6.44 16.28
N VAL A 74 6.69 -5.67 16.46
CA VAL A 74 5.37 -6.02 15.95
C VAL A 74 5.37 -6.03 14.42
N VAL A 75 5.93 -5.00 13.79
CA VAL A 75 6.07 -4.94 12.32
C VAL A 75 6.85 -6.14 11.81
N GLY A 76 8.04 -6.41 12.35
CA GLY A 76 8.86 -7.55 11.94
C GLY A 76 8.16 -8.91 12.14
N SER A 77 7.34 -9.06 13.18
CA SER A 77 6.54 -10.27 13.39
C SER A 77 5.41 -10.42 12.36
N LEU A 78 4.78 -9.32 11.96
CA LEU A 78 3.67 -9.32 11.00
C LEU A 78 4.16 -9.42 9.55
N THR A 79 5.36 -8.93 9.26
CA THR A 79 5.98 -8.98 7.93
C THR A 79 6.90 -10.18 7.74
N ALA A 80 7.10 -11.01 8.78
CA ALA A 80 7.90 -12.23 8.71
C ALA A 80 7.39 -13.20 7.63
N ASN A 81 6.07 -13.20 7.39
CA ASN A 81 5.44 -13.96 6.33
C ASN A 81 4.80 -13.01 5.32
N GLU A 82 4.96 -13.32 4.04
CA GLU A 82 4.22 -12.63 2.99
C GLU A 82 2.70 -12.83 3.14
N PRO A 83 1.88 -11.85 2.71
CA PRO A 83 0.43 -11.97 2.81
C PRO A 83 -0.08 -13.17 2.01
N LEU A 84 -0.95 -13.97 2.62
CA LEU A 84 -1.63 -15.06 1.95
C LEU A 84 -2.76 -14.51 1.07
N ILE A 85 -2.67 -14.78 -0.24
CA ILE A 85 -3.71 -14.42 -1.20
C ILE A 85 -4.49 -15.68 -1.53
N THR A 86 -5.78 -15.67 -1.24
CA THR A 86 -6.69 -16.77 -1.54
C THR A 86 -7.75 -16.32 -2.53
N VAL A 87 -7.84 -17.00 -3.66
CA VAL A 87 -8.84 -16.79 -4.70
C VAL A 87 -9.81 -17.98 -4.64
N PRO A 88 -11.04 -17.80 -4.13
CA PRO A 88 -11.98 -18.91 -4.07
C PRO A 88 -12.32 -19.40 -5.49
N PRO A 89 -12.29 -20.71 -5.75
CA PRO A 89 -12.70 -21.24 -7.04
C PRO A 89 -14.22 -21.07 -7.23
N PRO A 90 -14.70 -20.81 -8.46
CA PRO A 90 -16.12 -20.65 -8.74
C PRO A 90 -16.94 -21.93 -8.51
N ASP A 91 -16.28 -23.10 -8.61
CA ASP A 91 -16.90 -24.41 -8.41
C ASP A 91 -15.89 -25.44 -7.88
N ALA A 92 -16.36 -26.66 -7.61
CA ALA A 92 -15.55 -27.74 -7.04
C ALA A 92 -14.67 -28.49 -8.07
N SER A 93 -14.69 -28.10 -9.34
CA SER A 93 -13.93 -28.80 -10.38
C SER A 93 -12.42 -28.61 -10.20
N GLU A 94 -11.65 -29.63 -10.58
CA GLU A 94 -10.18 -29.55 -10.62
C GLU A 94 -9.66 -28.49 -11.60
N ALA A 95 -10.44 -28.16 -12.64
CA ALA A 95 -10.11 -27.07 -13.55
C ALA A 95 -10.22 -25.70 -12.87
N ALA A 96 -11.31 -25.47 -12.14
CA ALA A 96 -11.55 -24.23 -11.39
C ALA A 96 -10.51 -24.03 -10.27
N ARG A 97 -10.19 -25.08 -9.51
CA ARG A 97 -9.13 -25.05 -8.48
C ARG A 97 -7.77 -24.69 -9.06
N ARG A 98 -7.37 -25.31 -10.18
CA ARG A 98 -6.12 -24.98 -10.86
C ARG A 98 -6.10 -23.55 -11.38
N ALA A 99 -7.22 -23.05 -11.89
CA ALA A 99 -7.32 -21.67 -12.36
C ALA A 99 -7.20 -20.65 -11.21
N ALA A 100 -7.84 -20.92 -10.07
CA ALA A 100 -7.70 -20.14 -8.84
C ALA A 100 -6.25 -20.10 -8.35
N GLY A 101 -5.60 -21.26 -8.21
CA GLY A 101 -4.20 -21.34 -7.79
C GLY A 101 -3.24 -20.59 -8.72
N ARG A 102 -3.46 -20.63 -10.04
CA ARG A 102 -2.69 -19.80 -10.99
C ARG A 102 -2.87 -18.29 -10.76
N ARG A 103 -4.08 -17.84 -10.41
CA ARG A 103 -4.35 -16.42 -10.10
C ARG A 103 -3.67 -16.01 -8.80
N GLU A 104 -3.69 -16.84 -7.77
CA GLU A 104 -2.97 -16.59 -6.52
C GLU A 104 -1.47 -16.46 -6.76
N GLN A 105 -0.87 -17.42 -7.45
CA GLN A 105 0.55 -17.42 -7.81
C GLN A 105 0.94 -16.20 -8.65
N TRP A 106 0.13 -15.88 -9.66
CA TRP A 106 0.35 -14.71 -10.50
C TRP A 106 0.27 -13.41 -9.69
N THR A 107 -0.73 -13.27 -8.81
CA THR A 107 -0.91 -12.06 -8.00
C THR A 107 0.26 -11.87 -7.04
N LYS A 108 0.72 -12.95 -6.40
CA LYS A 108 1.90 -12.95 -5.55
C LYS A 108 3.16 -12.50 -6.32
N ALA A 109 3.41 -13.11 -7.47
CA ALA A 109 4.56 -12.75 -8.32
C ALA A 109 4.46 -11.30 -8.85
N ALA A 110 3.26 -10.84 -9.18
CA ALA A 110 3.01 -9.47 -9.62
C ALA A 110 3.32 -8.45 -8.52
N LEU A 111 2.83 -8.67 -7.29
CA LEU A 111 3.13 -7.80 -6.15
C LEU A 111 4.63 -7.75 -5.87
N ARG A 112 5.30 -8.90 -5.88
CA ARG A 112 6.75 -8.97 -5.67
C ARG A 112 7.51 -8.19 -6.74
N ARG A 113 7.15 -8.35 -8.02
CA ARG A 113 7.76 -7.59 -9.11
C ARG A 113 7.54 -6.08 -8.96
N MET A 114 6.33 -5.66 -8.59
CA MET A 114 6.04 -4.23 -8.38
C MET A 114 6.85 -3.65 -7.23
N GLU A 115 7.06 -4.42 -6.16
CA GLU A 115 7.90 -4.05 -5.02
C GLU A 115 9.37 -3.93 -5.42
N ASP A 116 9.90 -4.91 -6.16
CA ASP A 116 11.26 -4.88 -6.71
C ASP A 116 11.46 -3.66 -7.64
N GLU A 117 10.48 -3.37 -8.52
CA GLU A 117 10.50 -2.20 -9.41
C GLU A 117 10.38 -0.86 -8.66
N ALA A 118 9.67 -0.84 -7.52
CA ALA A 118 9.59 0.34 -6.66
C ALA A 118 10.85 0.55 -5.80
N ALA A 119 11.71 -0.46 -5.70
CA ALA A 119 12.92 -0.50 -4.87
C ALA A 119 12.65 -0.14 -3.39
N ARG A 120 11.50 -0.57 -2.85
CA ARG A 120 11.05 -0.28 -1.48
C ARG A 120 10.20 -1.43 -0.95
N ASP A 121 10.28 -1.69 0.36
CA ASP A 121 9.42 -2.65 1.06
C ASP A 121 8.02 -2.05 1.27
N VAL A 122 7.20 -2.08 0.21
CA VAL A 122 5.88 -1.43 0.22
C VAL A 122 4.95 -2.09 1.24
N PHE A 123 5.02 -3.41 1.40
CA PHE A 123 4.22 -4.14 2.37
C PHE A 123 4.64 -3.80 3.80
N GLY A 124 5.95 -3.78 4.08
CA GLY A 124 6.48 -3.39 5.38
C GLY A 124 6.14 -1.95 5.75
N MET A 125 6.20 -1.02 4.79
CA MET A 125 5.75 0.36 4.99
C MET A 125 4.25 0.44 5.33
N PHE A 126 3.42 -0.36 4.68
CA PHE A 126 1.98 -0.43 4.98
C PHE A 126 1.73 -0.97 6.39
N VAL A 127 2.39 -2.07 6.76
CA VAL A 127 2.25 -2.67 8.10
C VAL A 127 2.79 -1.72 9.17
N ASP A 128 3.88 -1.02 8.90
CA ASP A 128 4.43 0.01 9.79
C ASP A 128 3.42 1.13 10.04
N ALA A 129 2.81 1.69 8.99
CA ALA A 129 1.75 2.69 9.13
C ALA A 129 0.53 2.14 9.89
N LEU A 130 0.11 0.91 9.59
CA LEU A 130 -1.01 0.27 10.28
C LEU A 130 -0.75 0.10 11.78
N VAL A 131 0.44 -0.34 12.17
CA VAL A 131 0.82 -0.57 13.58
C VAL A 131 1.05 0.75 14.32
N SER A 132 1.70 1.73 13.68
CA SER A 132 2.11 2.97 14.35
C SER A 132 1.01 4.05 14.35
N ASP A 133 0.32 4.23 13.23
CA ASP A 133 -0.69 5.27 13.06
C ASP A 133 -2.13 4.73 13.21
N GLY A 134 -2.30 3.40 13.26
CA GLY A 134 -3.60 2.73 13.31
C GLY A 134 -4.31 2.63 11.95
N ALA A 135 -3.69 3.14 10.88
CA ALA A 135 -4.22 3.07 9.53
C ALA A 135 -3.09 3.05 8.49
N GLY A 136 -3.26 2.23 7.46
CA GLY A 136 -2.39 2.21 6.29
C GLY A 136 -3.25 2.18 5.02
N VAL A 137 -2.74 2.74 3.92
CA VAL A 137 -3.42 2.70 2.63
C VAL A 137 -2.45 2.19 1.58
N MET A 138 -2.85 1.15 0.86
CA MET A 138 -2.12 0.67 -0.30
C MET A 138 -2.91 1.01 -1.55
N LYS A 139 -2.21 1.47 -2.59
CA LYS A 139 -2.82 1.79 -3.88
C LYS A 139 -2.04 1.11 -4.98
N LEU A 140 -2.77 0.46 -5.89
CA LEU A 140 -2.25 0.05 -7.18
C LEU A 140 -2.68 1.07 -8.23
N VAL A 141 -1.73 1.52 -9.05
CA VAL A 141 -1.97 2.52 -10.10
C VAL A 141 -1.72 1.85 -11.44
N TYR A 142 -2.71 1.94 -12.34
CA TYR A 142 -2.53 1.47 -13.71
C TYR A 142 -1.72 2.48 -14.52
N VAL A 143 -0.65 2.00 -15.14
CA VAL A 143 0.28 2.80 -15.95
C VAL A 143 0.39 2.17 -17.34
N PRO A 144 -0.59 2.42 -18.24
CA PRO A 144 -0.67 1.77 -19.54
C PRO A 144 0.56 2.04 -20.42
N ASP A 145 1.16 3.21 -20.28
CA ASP A 145 2.30 3.66 -21.09
C ASP A 145 3.50 2.71 -21.02
N ARG A 146 3.70 2.04 -19.88
CA ARG A 146 4.76 1.03 -19.69
C ARG A 146 4.64 -0.12 -20.68
N TRP A 147 3.42 -0.42 -21.13
CA TRP A 147 3.10 -1.49 -22.07
C TRP A 147 2.56 -0.95 -23.40
N ALA A 148 2.72 0.35 -23.71
CA ALA A 148 2.25 0.93 -24.97
C ALA A 148 2.84 0.23 -26.20
N ALA A 149 4.10 -0.21 -26.11
CA ALA A 149 4.82 -0.93 -27.15
C ALA A 149 4.61 -2.46 -27.11
N TYR A 150 3.61 -2.96 -26.36
CA TYR A 150 3.33 -4.39 -26.28
C TYR A 150 3.09 -4.98 -27.68
N PRO A 151 3.74 -6.11 -28.03
CA PRO A 151 3.53 -6.81 -29.28
C PRO A 151 2.05 -7.03 -29.61
N ARG A 152 1.63 -6.55 -30.79
CA ARG A 152 0.28 -6.79 -31.32
C ARG A 152 0.37 -7.73 -32.53
N ARG A 153 -0.70 -8.50 -32.76
CA ARG A 153 -0.76 -9.48 -33.87
C ARG A 153 -0.93 -8.81 -35.24
N ASP A 154 -1.59 -7.67 -35.28
CA ASP A 154 -1.78 -6.85 -36.49
C ASP A 154 -0.47 -6.30 -37.07
N GLN A 155 0.58 -6.18 -36.26
CA GLN A 155 1.90 -5.70 -36.69
C GLN A 155 2.60 -6.67 -37.65
N ARG A 156 2.32 -7.97 -37.55
CA ARG A 156 2.95 -9.04 -38.33
C ARG A 156 1.94 -10.19 -38.56
N PRO A 157 1.00 -10.04 -39.49
CA PRO A 157 -0.09 -11.00 -39.68
C PRO A 157 0.38 -12.39 -40.13
N ASP A 158 1.52 -12.47 -40.84
CA ASP A 158 2.09 -13.72 -41.34
C ASP A 158 3.02 -14.42 -40.33
N GLU A 159 3.18 -13.88 -39.11
CA GLU A 159 4.04 -14.49 -38.11
C GLU A 159 3.38 -15.74 -37.50
N PRO A 160 4.11 -16.86 -37.36
CA PRO A 160 3.57 -18.04 -36.70
C PRO A 160 3.33 -17.77 -35.21
N ASP A 161 2.34 -18.45 -34.64
CA ASP A 161 1.92 -18.28 -33.24
C ASP A 161 3.07 -18.41 -32.23
N GLU A 162 4.01 -19.32 -32.48
CA GLU A 162 5.17 -19.53 -31.63
C GLU A 162 6.10 -18.31 -31.62
N ALA A 163 6.33 -17.68 -32.77
CA ALA A 163 7.15 -16.48 -32.88
C ALA A 163 6.50 -15.29 -32.17
N PHE A 164 5.18 -15.11 -32.31
CA PHE A 164 4.43 -14.10 -31.56
C PHE A 164 4.53 -14.32 -30.05
N ASN A 165 4.29 -15.55 -29.59
CA ASN A 165 4.33 -15.89 -28.16
C ASN A 165 5.73 -15.67 -27.57
N SER A 166 6.78 -16.00 -28.33
CA SER A 166 8.17 -15.74 -27.93
C SER A 166 8.44 -14.24 -27.78
N ARG A 167 8.08 -13.43 -28.79
CA ARG A 167 8.22 -11.96 -28.78
C ARG A 167 7.46 -11.32 -27.62
N ALA A 168 6.21 -11.71 -27.41
CA ALA A 168 5.38 -11.26 -26.30
C ALA A 168 5.97 -11.64 -24.93
N THR A 169 6.56 -12.84 -24.81
CA THR A 169 7.20 -13.31 -23.58
C THR A 169 8.47 -12.53 -23.29
N LEU A 170 9.31 -12.28 -24.29
CA LEU A 170 10.53 -11.48 -24.15
C LEU A 170 10.19 -10.04 -23.73
N PHE A 171 9.16 -9.45 -24.33
CA PHE A 171 8.67 -8.12 -23.93
C PHE A 171 8.24 -8.11 -22.45
N LYS A 172 7.38 -9.05 -22.02
CA LYS A 172 6.90 -9.12 -20.63
C LYS A 172 8.03 -9.29 -19.60
N LYS A 173 9.11 -9.98 -19.97
CA LYS A 173 10.28 -10.14 -19.10
C LYS A 173 11.03 -8.82 -18.93
N ALA A 174 11.26 -8.09 -20.04
CA ALA A 174 12.06 -6.87 -20.06
C ALA A 174 11.30 -5.60 -19.63
N ALA A 175 10.01 -5.50 -19.93
CA ALA A 175 9.23 -4.29 -19.68
C ALA A 175 8.86 -4.12 -18.20
N THR A 176 8.79 -2.89 -17.73
CA THR A 176 8.24 -2.56 -16.40
C THR A 176 6.78 -3.02 -16.30
N PHE A 177 6.34 -3.48 -15.13
CA PHE A 177 4.99 -3.97 -14.92
C PHE A 177 3.95 -2.86 -15.16
N PRO A 178 2.79 -3.15 -15.77
CA PRO A 178 1.81 -2.13 -16.17
C PRO A 178 0.97 -1.63 -14.98
N LEU A 179 1.24 -2.15 -13.79
CA LEU A 179 0.74 -1.65 -12.52
C LEU A 179 1.94 -1.15 -11.72
N ALA A 180 1.75 -0.02 -11.04
CA ALA A 180 2.69 0.48 -10.06
C ALA A 180 2.08 0.33 -8.67
N TRP A 181 2.91 -0.03 -7.70
CA TRP A 181 2.55 -0.07 -6.29
C TRP A 181 3.32 1.03 -5.56
N PRO A 182 2.94 2.31 -5.73
CA PRO A 182 3.57 3.38 -4.97
C PRO A 182 3.27 3.14 -3.48
N GLY A 183 4.32 3.03 -2.66
CA GLY A 183 4.14 3.02 -1.21
C GLY A 183 3.46 4.32 -0.78
N VAL A 184 2.26 4.22 -0.23
CA VAL A 184 1.53 5.36 0.32
C VAL A 184 1.49 5.21 1.83
N THR A 185 2.18 6.10 2.53
CA THR A 185 2.00 6.28 3.97
C THR A 185 0.95 7.35 4.19
N TRP A 186 0.16 7.18 5.26
CA TRP A 186 -0.93 8.07 5.60
C TRP A 186 -0.36 9.43 6.01
N THR A 187 -0.49 10.43 5.15
CA THR A 187 -0.22 11.84 5.48
C THR A 187 -1.48 12.60 5.11
N CYS A 188 -2.21 13.07 6.13
CA CYS A 188 -3.27 14.06 5.96
C CYS A 188 -2.70 15.45 6.17
#